data_AF-A0A127CGN0-F1
#
_entry.id   AF-A0A127CGN0-F1
#
_cell.length_a   1.000
_cell.length_b   1.000
_cell.length_c   1.000
_cell.angle_alpha   90.00
_cell.angle_beta   90.00
_cell.angle_gamma   90.00
#
_symmetry.space_group_name_H-M   'P 1'
#
loop_
_entity.id
_entity.type
_entity.pdbx_description
1 polymer ?
#
loop_
_entity_poly.entity_id
_entity_poly.type
_entity_poly.pdbx_seq_one_letter_code
_entity_poly.pdbx_strand_id
1 'polypeptide(L)'
;MDDIVHRWPIAKNEIHTMDISMLFFIKKKIALVMFFFRSQRRRSLVNPIVFLRPDQLVDLDLDLYEPENGNILLDKKLADEMHTVSIRIASFNNKLFLVSSSLFIFSLLKVYGVELGLNVFGFHVSDFPGALELILVINTIIGIICINNDNKMFILNSYINHIINKKLEPELYTYYKIKYDRSYIQGFYHPFNLPHITFNSLSLSINSAILVIFLVSIFIFYIISFYFTFVVLNYVWIHESLKIYSKVIVGIVAFSMLSSTVFFLITRLPIPYRDYTSNQVIQVFEQLRPDIAAQIRSEIYAEFLRQEQQDRDSMVEKGYLKPN
;
A
#
# COMPACT_ATOMS: atom_id res chain seq x y z
N MET A 1 -6.74 19.76 79.31
CA MET A 1 -6.87 18.30 79.44
C MET A 1 -8.33 17.99 79.24
N ASP A 2 -8.56 17.03 78.34
CA ASP A 2 -9.81 16.29 78.10
C ASP A 2 -10.96 17.04 77.42
N ASP A 3 -11.08 16.90 76.09
CA ASP A 3 -11.88 15.80 75.51
C ASP A 3 -11.97 15.92 73.97
N ILE A 4 -11.24 15.06 73.27
CA ILE A 4 -11.43 14.73 71.85
C ILE A 4 -11.89 13.28 71.81
N VAL A 5 -13.20 13.02 71.82
CA VAL A 5 -13.74 11.75 71.32
C VAL A 5 -15.13 11.98 70.72
N HIS A 6 -15.37 11.31 69.60
CA HIS A 6 -16.63 11.14 68.86
C HIS A 6 -16.97 12.14 67.76
N ARG A 7 -16.39 11.91 66.57
CA ARG A 7 -17.09 12.15 65.29
C ARG A 7 -16.50 11.37 64.09
N TRP A 8 -16.39 10.05 64.16
CA TRP A 8 -16.19 9.20 62.97
C TRP A 8 -17.05 7.94 63.13
N PRO A 9 -18.12 7.78 62.31
CA PRO A 9 -17.96 6.99 61.09
C PRO A 9 -18.88 7.47 59.95
N ILE A 10 -18.38 8.29 59.02
CA ILE A 10 -19.06 8.56 57.74
C ILE A 10 -18.12 8.27 56.55
N ALA A 11 -16.82 8.52 56.71
CA ALA A 11 -15.84 8.35 55.64
C ALA A 11 -15.59 6.90 55.17
N LYS A 12 -15.98 5.87 55.94
CA LYS A 12 -15.71 4.47 55.56
C LYS A 12 -16.60 3.99 54.40
N ASN A 13 -17.77 4.60 54.20
CA ASN A 13 -18.66 4.26 53.09
C ASN A 13 -18.31 5.01 51.80
N GLU A 14 -17.78 6.24 51.88
CA GLU A 14 -17.45 7.06 50.71
C GLU A 14 -16.25 6.51 49.93
N ILE A 15 -15.23 6.00 50.63
CA ILE A 15 -14.02 5.43 49.99
C ILE A 15 -14.38 4.18 49.16
N HIS A 16 -15.30 3.34 49.65
CA HIS A 16 -15.77 2.18 48.87
C HIS A 16 -16.59 2.59 47.64
N THR A 17 -17.39 3.66 47.71
CA THR A 17 -18.20 4.11 46.56
C THR A 17 -17.36 4.74 45.44
N MET A 18 -16.25 5.39 45.77
CA MET A 18 -15.37 6.05 44.80
C MET A 18 -14.59 5.02 43.95
N ASP A 19 -14.12 3.94 44.58
CA ASP A 19 -13.43 2.83 43.91
C ASP A 19 -14.39 2.04 42.98
N ILE A 20 -15.63 1.81 43.42
CA ILE A 20 -16.68 1.16 42.61
C ILE A 20 -17.02 2.00 41.37
N SER A 21 -17.08 3.33 41.49
CA SER A 21 -17.39 4.23 40.38
C SER A 21 -16.30 4.24 39.31
N MET A 22 -15.02 4.32 39.70
CA MET A 22 -13.88 4.31 38.78
C MET A 22 -13.77 2.96 38.07
N LEU A 23 -13.95 1.87 38.81
CA LEU A 23 -13.93 0.51 38.28
C LEU A 23 -15.09 0.27 37.29
N PHE A 24 -16.26 0.89 37.52
CA PHE A 24 -17.36 0.90 36.56
C PHE A 24 -17.02 1.66 35.27
N PHE A 25 -16.38 2.84 35.34
CA PHE A 25 -15.98 3.59 34.14
C PHE A 25 -14.96 2.83 33.28
N ILE A 26 -13.98 2.17 33.90
CA ILE A 26 -12.99 1.35 33.19
C ILE A 26 -13.68 0.14 32.54
N LYS A 27 -14.52 -0.59 33.30
CA LYS A 27 -15.32 -1.71 32.76
C LYS A 27 -16.21 -1.26 31.60
N LYS A 28 -16.83 -0.08 31.70
CA LYS A 28 -17.65 0.50 30.63
C LYS A 28 -16.85 0.79 29.37
N LYS A 29 -15.67 1.42 29.48
CA LYS A 29 -14.81 1.66 28.30
C LYS A 29 -14.36 0.37 27.64
N ILE A 30 -13.92 -0.61 28.44
CA ILE A 30 -13.49 -1.92 27.93
C ILE A 30 -14.68 -2.65 27.27
N ALA A 31 -15.86 -2.63 27.89
CA ALA A 31 -17.07 -3.23 27.35
C ALA A 31 -17.49 -2.59 26.01
N LEU A 32 -17.42 -1.25 25.90
CA LEU A 32 -17.71 -0.53 24.65
C LEU A 32 -16.70 -0.88 23.55
N VAL A 33 -15.42 -0.94 23.87
CA VAL A 33 -14.38 -1.34 22.91
C VAL A 33 -14.60 -2.79 22.45
N MET A 34 -14.85 -3.71 23.37
CA MET A 34 -15.16 -5.11 23.03
C MET A 34 -16.45 -5.25 22.22
N PHE A 35 -17.48 -4.45 22.51
CA PHE A 35 -18.69 -4.38 21.69
C PHE A 35 -18.38 -3.91 20.27
N PHE A 36 -17.58 -2.85 20.14
CA PHE A 36 -17.17 -2.35 18.83
C PHE A 36 -16.40 -3.41 18.04
N PHE A 37 -15.44 -4.11 18.67
CA PHE A 37 -14.71 -5.20 18.01
C PHE A 37 -15.61 -6.38 17.64
N ARG A 38 -16.55 -6.78 18.51
CA ARG A 38 -17.51 -7.86 18.22
C ARG A 38 -18.48 -7.47 17.10
N SER A 39 -19.04 -6.26 17.13
CA SER A 39 -19.89 -5.73 16.06
C SER A 39 -19.11 -5.64 14.75
N GLN A 40 -17.87 -5.12 14.77
CA GLN A 40 -17.02 -5.04 13.58
C GLN A 40 -16.70 -6.43 13.00
N ARG A 41 -16.36 -7.40 13.86
CA ARG A 41 -16.12 -8.81 13.46
C ARG A 41 -17.36 -9.45 12.85
N ARG A 42 -18.55 -9.19 13.42
CA ARG A 42 -19.82 -9.69 12.87
C ARG A 42 -20.16 -9.02 11.54
N ARG A 43 -19.94 -7.71 11.42
CA ARG A 43 -20.11 -7.00 10.14
C ARG A 43 -19.12 -7.49 9.09
N SER A 44 -17.94 -8.00 9.47
CA SER A 44 -17.00 -8.64 8.55
C SER A 44 -17.41 -10.07 8.14
N LEU A 45 -18.41 -10.68 8.78
CA LEU A 45 -18.99 -11.94 8.28
C LEU A 45 -19.98 -11.68 7.15
N VAL A 46 -20.70 -10.55 7.22
CA VAL A 46 -21.67 -10.14 6.19
C VAL A 46 -21.00 -9.50 4.97
N ASN A 47 -20.05 -8.60 5.23
CA ASN A 47 -19.25 -7.92 4.21
C ASN A 47 -17.77 -8.20 4.51
N PRO A 48 -17.21 -9.30 4.01
CA PRO A 48 -15.87 -9.75 4.35
C PRO A 48 -14.81 -8.75 3.91
N ILE A 49 -13.73 -8.70 4.71
CA ILE A 49 -12.54 -7.95 4.35
C ILE A 49 -11.69 -8.89 3.50
N VAL A 50 -11.58 -8.56 2.22
CA VAL A 50 -10.74 -9.28 1.26
C VAL A 50 -9.47 -8.44 1.05
N PHE A 51 -8.32 -9.10 1.12
CA PHE A 51 -7.04 -8.45 0.85
C PHE A 51 -6.80 -8.49 -0.64
N LEU A 52 -7.06 -7.37 -1.31
CA LEU A 52 -6.86 -7.24 -2.75
C LEU A 52 -5.62 -6.40 -3.00
N ARG A 53 -4.79 -6.89 -3.91
CA ARG A 53 -3.71 -6.09 -4.48
C ARG A 53 -4.32 -5.07 -5.46
N PRO A 54 -3.68 -3.91 -5.69
CA PRO A 54 -4.28 -2.90 -6.56
C PRO A 54 -4.42 -3.35 -8.03
N ASP A 55 -3.65 -4.33 -8.51
CA ASP A 55 -3.86 -4.95 -9.83
C ASP A 55 -5.20 -5.69 -9.91
N GLN A 56 -5.60 -6.39 -8.83
CA GLN A 56 -6.87 -7.08 -8.74
C GLN A 56 -8.05 -6.11 -8.62
N LEU A 57 -7.83 -4.96 -7.97
CA LEU A 57 -8.84 -3.92 -7.89
C LEU A 57 -9.14 -3.33 -9.28
N VAL A 58 -8.09 -3.06 -10.05
CA VAL A 58 -8.22 -2.62 -11.44
C VAL A 58 -8.92 -3.70 -12.29
N ASP A 59 -8.59 -4.97 -12.10
CA ASP A 59 -9.24 -6.08 -12.81
C ASP A 59 -10.76 -6.14 -12.51
N LEU A 60 -11.16 -5.97 -11.24
CA LEU A 60 -12.57 -5.92 -10.82
C LEU A 60 -13.31 -4.70 -11.40
N ASP A 61 -12.66 -3.53 -11.40
CA ASP A 61 -13.22 -2.32 -11.98
C ASP A 61 -13.48 -2.48 -13.49
N LEU A 62 -12.53 -3.10 -14.20
CA LEU A 62 -12.65 -3.37 -15.63
C LEU A 62 -13.62 -4.49 -15.96
N ASP A 63 -13.81 -5.47 -15.08
CA ASP A 63 -14.84 -6.50 -15.23
C ASP A 63 -16.27 -5.89 -15.22
N LEU A 64 -16.45 -4.77 -14.53
CA LEU A 64 -17.71 -4.01 -14.50
C LEU A 64 -17.81 -2.96 -15.62
N TYR A 65 -16.76 -2.77 -16.40
CA TYR A 65 -16.74 -1.79 -17.48
C TYR A 65 -17.48 -2.31 -18.71
N GLU A 66 -18.74 -1.91 -18.83
CA GLU A 66 -19.54 -2.06 -20.06
C GLU A 66 -19.56 -0.72 -20.82
N PRO A 67 -19.01 -0.64 -22.04
CA PRO A 67 -19.02 0.59 -22.78
C PRO A 67 -20.45 0.92 -23.26
N GLU A 68 -21.11 1.88 -22.61
CA GLU A 68 -22.50 2.29 -22.89
C GLU A 68 -22.76 2.63 -24.38
N ASN A 69 -21.74 3.07 -25.11
CA ASN A 69 -21.84 3.54 -26.50
C ASN A 69 -20.83 2.87 -27.47
N GLY A 70 -20.14 1.80 -27.05
CA GLY A 70 -19.15 1.12 -27.92
C GLY A 70 -17.90 1.95 -28.34
N ASN A 71 -17.74 3.18 -27.83
CA ASN A 71 -16.68 4.10 -28.27
C ASN A 71 -15.27 3.69 -27.83
N ILE A 72 -15.13 3.03 -26.67
CA ILE A 72 -13.86 2.53 -26.17
C ILE A 72 -14.08 1.07 -25.78
N LEU A 73 -13.76 0.17 -26.70
CA LEU A 73 -13.77 -1.26 -26.45
C LEU A 73 -12.46 -1.66 -25.77
N LEU A 74 -12.56 -2.54 -24.77
CA LEU A 74 -11.39 -3.21 -24.20
C LEU A 74 -10.88 -4.23 -25.23
N ASP A 75 -10.04 -3.76 -26.15
CA ASP A 75 -9.54 -4.53 -27.28
C ASP A 75 -8.01 -4.53 -27.37
N LYS A 76 -7.49 -5.30 -28.33
CA LYS A 76 -6.06 -5.38 -28.61
C LYS A 76 -5.45 -4.01 -28.95
N LYS A 77 -6.20 -3.15 -29.63
CA LYS A 77 -5.73 -1.82 -30.05
C LYS A 77 -5.48 -0.93 -28.83
N LEU A 78 -6.40 -0.92 -27.88
CA LEU A 78 -6.23 -0.21 -26.61
C LEU A 78 -5.01 -0.74 -25.84
N ALA A 79 -4.80 -2.06 -25.82
CA ALA A 79 -3.61 -2.64 -25.21
C ALA A 79 -2.30 -2.21 -25.92
N ASP A 80 -2.28 -2.13 -27.26
CA ASP A 80 -1.14 -1.61 -28.03
C ASP A 80 -0.85 -0.12 -27.72
N GLU A 81 -1.90 0.71 -27.61
CA GLU A 81 -1.79 2.12 -27.24
C GLU A 81 -1.24 2.29 -25.82
N MET A 82 -1.81 1.58 -24.84
CA MET A 82 -1.35 1.58 -23.45
C MET A 82 0.09 1.10 -23.32
N HIS A 83 0.47 0.05 -24.07
CA HIS A 83 1.83 -0.45 -24.08
C HIS A 83 2.82 0.60 -24.63
N THR A 84 2.46 1.31 -25.70
CA THR A 84 3.28 2.39 -26.26
C THR A 84 3.53 3.50 -25.24
N VAL A 85 2.49 3.86 -24.47
CA VAL A 85 2.62 4.83 -23.36
C VAL A 85 3.52 4.28 -22.26
N SER A 86 3.35 3.01 -21.87
CA SER A 86 4.18 2.34 -20.87
C SER A 86 5.67 2.34 -21.26
N ILE A 87 6.00 2.03 -22.53
CA ILE A 87 7.37 2.11 -23.06
C ILE A 87 7.93 3.53 -22.92
N ARG A 88 7.16 4.56 -23.29
CA ARG A 88 7.59 5.95 -23.22
C ARG A 88 7.91 6.34 -21.78
N ILE A 89 7.01 6.03 -20.84
CA ILE A 89 7.21 6.30 -19.41
C ILE A 89 8.45 5.56 -18.90
N ALA A 90 8.61 4.26 -19.22
CA ALA A 90 9.77 3.48 -18.81
C ALA A 90 11.09 4.06 -19.34
N SER A 91 11.13 4.47 -20.61
CA SER A 91 12.33 5.08 -21.20
C SER A 91 12.68 6.41 -20.52
N PHE A 92 11.68 7.20 -20.14
CA PHE A 92 11.87 8.44 -19.39
C PHE A 92 12.35 8.17 -17.96
N ASN A 93 11.77 7.18 -17.28
CA ASN A 93 12.20 6.75 -15.95
C ASN A 93 13.63 6.24 -15.94
N ASN A 94 14.04 5.45 -16.95
CA ASN A 94 15.42 4.97 -17.06
C ASN A 94 16.42 6.13 -17.20
N LYS A 95 16.08 7.17 -17.96
CA LYS A 95 16.93 8.38 -18.07
C LYS A 95 17.02 9.11 -16.73
N LEU A 96 15.89 9.30 -16.05
CA LEU A 96 15.86 9.92 -14.72
C LEU A 96 16.65 9.10 -13.69
N PHE A 97 16.54 7.78 -13.72
CA PHE A 97 17.28 6.88 -12.84
C PHE A 97 18.79 6.99 -13.06
N LEU A 98 19.25 7.08 -14.31
CA LEU A 98 20.66 7.30 -14.62
C LEU A 98 21.15 8.64 -14.05
N VAL A 99 20.41 9.73 -14.28
CA VAL A 99 20.74 11.05 -13.73
C VAL A 99 20.77 11.04 -12.19
N SER A 100 19.75 10.46 -11.57
CA SER A 100 19.64 10.29 -10.11
C SER A 100 20.82 9.50 -9.53
N SER A 101 21.18 8.39 -10.18
CA SER A 101 22.33 7.56 -9.78
C SER A 101 23.65 8.32 -9.90
N SER A 102 23.86 9.08 -10.99
CA SER A 102 25.06 9.91 -11.16
C SER A 102 25.17 11.00 -10.10
N LEU A 103 24.05 11.69 -9.80
CA LEU A 103 23.98 12.70 -8.73
C LEU A 103 24.25 12.11 -7.35
N PHE A 104 23.74 10.90 -7.09
CA PHE A 104 23.97 10.18 -5.84
C PHE A 104 25.44 9.76 -5.68
N ILE A 105 26.05 9.19 -6.73
CA ILE A 105 27.48 8.83 -6.74
C ILE A 105 28.34 10.08 -6.52
N PHE A 106 28.03 11.19 -7.18
CA PHE A 106 28.75 12.45 -6.97
C PHE A 106 28.62 12.94 -5.52
N SER A 107 27.42 12.85 -4.93
CA SER A 107 27.21 13.22 -3.52
C SER A 107 28.06 12.37 -2.58
N LEU A 108 28.15 11.06 -2.84
CA LEU A 108 29.01 10.15 -2.06
C LEU A 108 30.49 10.51 -2.19
N LEU A 109 30.97 10.74 -3.41
CA LEU A 109 32.36 11.10 -3.65
C LEU A 109 32.73 12.40 -2.93
N LYS A 110 31.82 13.40 -2.93
CA LYS A 110 32.01 14.64 -2.16
C LYS A 110 32.09 14.39 -0.65
N VAL A 111 31.25 13.50 -0.10
CA VAL A 111 31.29 13.13 1.33
C VAL A 111 32.62 12.46 1.71
N TYR A 112 33.20 11.67 0.82
CA TYR A 112 34.52 11.04 1.02
C TYR A 112 35.70 11.95 0.68
N GLY A 113 35.47 13.23 0.36
CA GLY A 113 36.53 14.19 0.03
C GLY A 113 37.21 13.94 -1.31
N VAL A 114 36.58 13.18 -2.21
CA VAL A 114 37.06 13.01 -3.59
C VAL A 114 36.63 14.22 -4.39
N GLU A 115 37.57 15.11 -4.66
CA GLU A 115 37.37 16.29 -5.49
C GLU A 115 37.20 15.88 -6.96
N LEU A 116 35.96 15.58 -7.36
CA LEU A 116 35.60 15.50 -8.77
C LEU A 116 35.48 16.92 -9.30
N GLY A 117 36.37 17.29 -10.23
CA GLY A 117 36.31 18.54 -10.99
C GLY A 117 35.12 18.60 -11.96
N LEU A 118 33.89 18.38 -11.47
CA LEU A 118 32.68 18.58 -12.26
C LEU A 118 32.49 20.07 -12.50
N ASN A 119 32.62 20.46 -13.76
CA ASN A 119 32.40 21.81 -14.22
C ASN A 119 31.02 21.86 -14.89
N VAL A 120 30.07 22.57 -14.28
CA VAL A 120 28.71 22.75 -14.81
C VAL A 120 28.53 24.22 -15.11
N PHE A 121 28.35 24.55 -16.41
CA PHE A 121 28.25 25.93 -16.90
C PHE A 121 29.42 26.85 -16.52
N GLY A 122 30.64 26.32 -16.40
CA GLY A 122 31.84 27.11 -16.10
C GLY A 122 32.13 27.28 -14.60
N PHE A 123 31.30 26.71 -13.72
CA PHE A 123 31.55 26.70 -12.27
C PHE A 123 31.95 25.31 -11.80
N HIS A 124 33.01 25.25 -11.00
CA HIS A 124 33.39 24.04 -10.25
C HIS A 124 32.37 23.80 -9.13
N VAL A 125 31.66 22.67 -9.21
CA VAL A 125 30.61 22.29 -8.24
C VAL A 125 31.19 22.02 -6.83
N SER A 126 32.51 21.82 -6.72
CA SER A 126 33.22 21.76 -5.45
C SER A 126 33.11 23.06 -4.65
N ASP A 127 33.08 24.21 -5.34
CA ASP A 127 33.31 25.52 -4.73
C ASP A 127 32.02 26.20 -4.27
N PHE A 128 30.85 25.66 -4.64
CA PHE A 128 29.57 26.24 -4.27
C PHE A 128 29.12 25.77 -2.87
N PRO A 129 28.99 26.67 -1.89
CA PRO A 129 28.39 26.35 -0.59
C PRO A 129 26.91 26.01 -0.81
N GLY A 130 26.49 24.80 -0.44
CA GLY A 130 25.13 24.31 -0.67
C GLY A 130 24.96 23.35 -1.86
N ALA A 131 26.03 23.00 -2.58
CA ALA A 131 25.91 22.11 -3.74
C ALA A 131 25.37 20.71 -3.37
N LEU A 132 25.76 20.18 -2.20
CA LEU A 132 25.31 18.87 -1.75
C LEU A 132 23.82 18.90 -1.40
N GLU A 133 23.38 19.94 -0.71
CA GLU A 133 21.98 20.20 -0.37
C GLU A 133 21.11 20.34 -1.62
N LEU A 134 21.57 21.10 -2.62
CA LEU A 134 20.86 21.26 -3.89
C LEU A 134 20.72 19.91 -4.61
N ILE A 135 21.80 19.14 -4.68
CA ILE A 135 21.80 17.82 -5.32
C ILE A 135 20.83 16.87 -4.61
N LEU A 136 20.79 16.88 -3.28
CA LEU A 136 19.84 16.07 -2.51
C LEU A 136 18.38 16.44 -2.79
N VAL A 137 18.08 17.74 -2.88
CA VAL A 137 16.72 18.21 -3.23
C VAL A 137 16.35 17.75 -4.64
N ILE A 138 17.22 17.97 -5.62
CA ILE A 138 16.99 17.54 -7.01
C ILE A 138 16.78 16.02 -7.07
N ASN A 139 17.63 15.26 -6.38
CA ASN A 139 17.54 13.80 -6.37
C ASN A 139 16.24 13.32 -5.74
N THR A 140 15.76 14.01 -4.69
CA THR A 140 14.47 13.71 -4.05
C THR A 140 13.30 14.00 -4.98
N ILE A 141 13.31 15.13 -5.70
CA ILE A 141 12.29 15.47 -6.70
C ILE A 141 12.26 14.41 -7.82
N ILE A 142 13.43 14.02 -8.32
CA ILE A 142 13.54 12.96 -9.33
C ILE A 142 12.96 11.64 -8.77
N GLY A 143 13.29 11.28 -7.53
CA GLY A 143 12.75 10.09 -6.86
C GLY A 143 11.21 10.09 -6.81
N ILE A 144 10.59 11.20 -6.43
CA ILE A 144 9.12 11.35 -6.39
C ILE A 144 8.51 11.18 -7.78
N ILE A 145 9.11 11.80 -8.81
CA ILE A 145 8.66 11.65 -10.21
C ILE A 145 8.77 10.19 -10.65
N CYS A 146 9.87 9.52 -10.33
CA CYS A 146 10.11 8.12 -10.67
C CYS A 146 9.08 7.19 -10.05
N ILE A 147 8.75 7.38 -8.76
CA ILE A 147 7.73 6.60 -8.04
C ILE A 147 6.35 6.79 -8.64
N ASN A 148 5.98 8.04 -8.98
CA ASN A 148 4.69 8.31 -9.61
C ASN A 148 4.57 7.66 -11.00
N ASN A 149 5.64 7.76 -11.81
CA ASN A 149 5.70 7.11 -13.12
C ASN A 149 5.64 5.59 -13.01
N ASP A 150 6.32 5.01 -12.02
CA ASP A 150 6.28 3.57 -11.75
C ASP A 150 4.88 3.10 -11.34
N ASN A 151 4.16 3.90 -10.54
CA ASN A 151 2.75 3.64 -10.21
C ASN A 151 1.84 3.71 -11.43
N LYS A 152 2.02 4.71 -12.32
CA LYS A 152 1.27 4.80 -13.58
C LYS A 152 1.53 3.59 -14.48
N MET A 153 2.79 3.18 -14.60
CA MET A 153 3.16 1.98 -15.35
C MET A 153 2.52 0.73 -14.76
N PHE A 154 2.45 0.60 -13.44
CA PHE A 154 1.78 -0.52 -12.80
C PHE A 154 0.31 -0.60 -13.17
N ILE A 155 -0.42 0.51 -13.06
CA ILE A 155 -1.83 0.57 -13.44
C ILE A 155 -2.00 0.20 -14.92
N LEU A 156 -1.20 0.79 -15.82
CA LEU A 156 -1.25 0.46 -17.26
C LEU A 156 -0.99 -1.03 -17.52
N ASN A 157 -0.02 -1.64 -16.84
CA ASN A 157 0.25 -3.06 -16.97
C ASN A 157 -0.90 -3.93 -16.43
N SER A 158 -1.58 -3.51 -15.36
CA SER A 158 -2.79 -4.19 -14.87
C SER A 158 -3.93 -4.14 -15.90
N TYR A 159 -4.16 -2.99 -16.53
CA TYR A 159 -5.13 -2.85 -17.63
C TYR A 159 -4.80 -3.77 -18.81
N ILE A 160 -3.54 -3.77 -19.24
CA ILE A 160 -3.09 -4.61 -20.35
C ILE A 160 -3.28 -6.09 -19.99
N ASN A 161 -2.90 -6.50 -18.78
CA ASN A 161 -3.06 -7.87 -18.30
C ASN A 161 -4.54 -8.28 -18.26
N HIS A 162 -5.45 -7.40 -17.84
CA HIS A 162 -6.90 -7.66 -17.90
C HIS A 162 -7.36 -7.94 -19.34
N ILE A 163 -6.98 -7.09 -20.30
CA ILE A 163 -7.33 -7.26 -21.72
C ILE A 163 -6.79 -8.60 -22.25
N ILE A 164 -5.53 -8.93 -21.94
CA ILE A 164 -4.90 -10.19 -22.36
C ILE A 164 -5.64 -11.40 -21.75
N ASN A 165 -6.03 -11.33 -20.48
CA ASN A 165 -6.67 -12.44 -19.77
C ASN A 165 -8.13 -12.68 -20.21
N LYS A 166 -8.90 -11.62 -20.48
CA LYS A 166 -10.36 -11.72 -20.67
C LYS A 166 -10.83 -11.57 -22.11
N LYS A 167 -10.07 -10.88 -22.97
CA LYS A 167 -10.54 -10.48 -24.32
C LYS A 167 -9.73 -11.06 -25.47
N LEU A 168 -8.49 -11.49 -25.24
CA LEU A 168 -7.65 -12.10 -26.26
C LEU A 168 -7.78 -13.63 -26.27
N GLU A 169 -7.42 -14.23 -27.41
CA GLU A 169 -7.44 -15.68 -27.60
C GLU A 169 -6.49 -16.38 -26.60
N PRO A 170 -6.95 -17.39 -25.84
CA PRO A 170 -6.14 -18.09 -24.84
C PRO A 170 -4.89 -18.76 -25.42
N GLU A 171 -4.94 -19.19 -26.69
CA GLU A 171 -3.85 -19.87 -27.38
C GLU A 171 -2.63 -18.98 -27.59
N LEU A 172 -2.84 -17.67 -27.74
CA LEU A 172 -1.79 -16.67 -27.96
C LEU A 172 -1.40 -15.93 -26.67
N TYR A 173 -1.92 -16.37 -25.53
CA TYR A 173 -1.74 -15.74 -24.24
C TYR A 173 -0.28 -15.49 -23.87
N THR A 174 0.57 -16.52 -23.96
CA THR A 174 1.99 -16.42 -23.65
C THR A 174 2.72 -15.45 -24.58
N TYR A 175 2.35 -15.43 -25.87
CA TYR A 175 2.91 -14.49 -26.83
C TYR A 175 2.54 -13.04 -26.46
N TYR A 176 1.27 -12.77 -26.15
CA TYR A 176 0.83 -11.43 -25.74
C TYR A 176 1.45 -10.99 -24.42
N LYS A 177 1.61 -11.89 -23.45
CA LYS A 177 2.35 -11.60 -22.22
C LYS A 177 3.79 -11.21 -22.49
N ILE A 178 4.52 -11.97 -23.31
CA ILE A 178 5.91 -11.63 -23.66
C ILE A 178 5.99 -10.29 -24.40
N LYS A 179 5.04 -10.03 -25.31
CA LYS A 179 5.00 -8.77 -26.06
C LYS A 179 4.78 -7.56 -25.13
N TYR A 180 3.80 -7.66 -24.23
CA TYR A 180 3.29 -6.50 -23.50
C TYR A 180 3.87 -6.35 -22.10
N ASP A 181 4.11 -7.45 -21.39
CA ASP A 181 4.55 -7.45 -20.00
C ASP A 181 6.07 -7.59 -19.90
N ARG A 182 6.74 -6.45 -19.68
CA ARG A 182 8.20 -6.39 -19.46
C ARG A 182 8.65 -7.07 -18.18
N SER A 183 7.75 -7.24 -17.21
CA SER A 183 8.03 -7.91 -15.95
C SER A 183 7.85 -9.42 -16.04
N TYR A 184 7.36 -9.92 -17.18
CA TYR A 184 7.33 -11.34 -17.52
C TYR A 184 8.75 -11.85 -17.80
N ILE A 185 9.60 -11.79 -16.78
CA ILE A 185 10.92 -12.41 -16.71
C ILE A 185 10.72 -13.80 -16.11
N GLN A 186 9.86 -14.61 -16.73
CA GLN A 186 10.04 -16.05 -16.69
C GLN A 186 10.62 -16.42 -18.03
N GLY A 187 11.92 -16.68 -18.04
CA GLY A 187 12.74 -16.94 -19.22
C GLY A 187 12.38 -18.21 -20.01
N PHE A 188 11.15 -18.72 -19.92
CA PHE A 188 10.71 -19.88 -20.68
C PHE A 188 9.28 -19.71 -21.18
N TYR A 189 9.10 -19.92 -22.49
CA TYR A 189 7.80 -20.17 -23.09
C TYR A 189 7.23 -21.45 -22.48
N HIS A 190 6.11 -21.33 -21.76
CA HIS A 190 5.33 -22.47 -21.30
C HIS A 190 4.24 -22.72 -22.35
N PRO A 191 4.37 -23.76 -23.20
CA PRO A 191 3.32 -24.08 -24.16
C PRO A 191 2.07 -24.53 -23.39
N PHE A 192 1.01 -23.72 -23.43
CA PHE A 192 -0.31 -24.11 -22.88
C PHE A 192 -0.83 -25.40 -23.54
N ASN A 193 -0.52 -25.60 -24.82
CA ASN A 193 -0.99 -26.75 -25.60
C ASN A 193 -0.13 -28.02 -25.41
N LEU A 194 1.00 -27.95 -24.69
CA LEU A 194 1.89 -29.10 -24.47
C LEU A 194 2.32 -29.20 -22.99
N PRO A 195 1.36 -29.40 -22.06
CA PRO A 195 1.65 -29.44 -20.61
C PRO A 195 2.49 -30.65 -20.19
N HIS A 196 2.62 -31.67 -21.05
CA HIS A 196 3.41 -32.88 -20.80
C HIS A 196 4.91 -32.70 -21.08
N ILE A 197 5.32 -31.62 -21.75
CA ILE A 197 6.72 -31.22 -21.83
C ILE A 197 7.05 -30.51 -20.52
N THR A 198 7.19 -31.31 -19.46
CA THR A 198 7.51 -30.81 -18.14
C THR A 198 8.97 -30.39 -18.07
N PHE A 199 9.23 -29.29 -17.37
CA PHE A 199 10.58 -28.86 -17.04
C PHE A 199 11.25 -29.96 -16.22
N ASN A 200 12.46 -30.36 -16.60
CA ASN A 200 13.27 -31.26 -15.79
C ASN A 200 13.45 -30.68 -14.37
N SER A 201 13.41 -31.51 -13.33
CA SER A 201 13.56 -31.08 -11.93
C SER A 201 14.82 -30.23 -11.69
N LEU A 202 15.87 -30.50 -12.46
CA LEU A 202 17.10 -29.71 -12.50
C LEU A 202 16.85 -28.25 -12.94
N SER A 203 16.07 -28.04 -14.00
CA SER A 203 15.79 -26.69 -14.51
C SER A 203 14.93 -25.87 -13.54
N LEU A 204 13.97 -26.50 -12.87
CA LEU A 204 13.19 -25.87 -11.81
C LEU A 204 14.06 -25.47 -10.61
N SER A 205 15.00 -26.35 -10.24
CA SER A 205 15.95 -26.10 -9.14
C SER A 205 16.90 -24.95 -9.47
N ILE A 206 17.46 -24.92 -10.69
CA ILE A 206 18.32 -23.84 -11.18
C ILE A 206 17.56 -22.51 -11.21
N ASN A 207 16.34 -22.48 -11.74
CA ASN A 207 15.52 -21.26 -11.79
C ASN A 207 15.19 -20.74 -10.39
N SER A 208 14.85 -21.64 -9.47
CA SER A 208 14.59 -21.28 -8.07
C SER A 208 15.84 -20.71 -7.42
N ALA A 209 17.01 -21.32 -7.65
CA ALA A 209 18.28 -20.80 -7.14
C ALA A 209 18.62 -19.41 -7.72
N ILE A 210 18.45 -19.21 -9.03
CA ILE A 210 18.65 -17.90 -9.68
C ILE A 210 17.72 -16.85 -9.08
N LEU A 211 16.44 -17.18 -8.88
CA LEU A 211 15.46 -16.27 -8.29
C LEU A 211 15.83 -15.91 -6.84
N VAL A 212 16.26 -16.88 -6.03
CA VAL A 212 16.74 -16.63 -4.66
C VAL A 212 17.98 -15.74 -4.67
N ILE A 213 18.97 -16.01 -5.52
CA ILE A 213 20.19 -15.19 -5.64
C ILE A 213 19.84 -13.76 -6.06
N PHE A 214 18.91 -13.61 -7.00
CA PHE A 214 18.42 -12.31 -7.46
C PHE A 214 17.74 -11.52 -6.33
N LEU A 215 16.84 -12.17 -5.58
CA LEU A 215 16.18 -11.55 -4.42
C LEU A 215 17.18 -11.13 -3.33
N VAL A 216 18.15 -12.00 -3.02
CA VAL A 216 19.22 -11.69 -2.05
C VAL A 216 20.06 -10.51 -2.53
N SER A 217 20.38 -10.45 -3.82
CA SER A 217 21.15 -9.36 -4.41
C SER A 217 20.40 -8.03 -4.36
N ILE A 218 19.09 -8.02 -4.65
CA ILE A 218 18.24 -6.82 -4.48
C ILE A 218 18.22 -6.38 -3.02
N PHE A 219 18.07 -7.32 -2.08
CA PHE A 219 18.03 -7.01 -0.66
C PHE A 219 19.35 -6.40 -0.16
N ILE A 220 20.49 -6.97 -0.54
CA ILE A 220 21.82 -6.44 -0.23
C ILE A 220 21.99 -5.04 -0.84
N PHE A 221 21.63 -4.87 -2.12
CA PHE A 221 21.71 -3.57 -2.80
C PHE A 221 20.87 -2.50 -2.08
N TYR A 222 19.67 -2.86 -1.61
CA TYR A 222 18.81 -1.97 -0.85
C TYR A 222 19.44 -1.54 0.49
N ILE A 223 20.02 -2.48 1.26
CA ILE A 223 20.72 -2.17 2.52
C ILE A 223 21.89 -1.23 2.27
N ILE A 224 22.71 -1.52 1.26
CA ILE A 224 23.87 -0.70 0.89
C ILE A 224 23.42 0.71 0.49
N SER A 225 22.39 0.82 -0.35
CA SER A 225 21.84 2.11 -0.79
C SER A 225 21.29 2.92 0.38
N PHE A 226 20.59 2.27 1.32
CA PHE A 226 20.08 2.91 2.53
C PHE A 226 21.20 3.41 3.44
N TYR A 227 22.23 2.58 3.68
CA TYR A 227 23.41 2.95 4.44
C TYR A 227 24.12 4.19 3.86
N PHE A 228 24.40 4.18 2.56
CA PHE A 228 25.05 5.30 1.89
C PHE A 228 24.20 6.57 1.88
N THR A 229 22.87 6.44 1.71
CA THR A 229 21.96 7.58 1.84
C THR A 229 22.02 8.18 3.24
N PHE A 230 22.02 7.34 4.28
CA PHE A 230 22.15 7.78 5.66
C PHE A 230 23.49 8.50 5.90
N VAL A 231 24.60 7.99 5.36
CA VAL A 231 25.92 8.63 5.44
C VAL A 231 25.89 10.04 4.84
N VAL A 232 25.28 10.22 3.65
CA VAL A 232 25.16 11.54 3.01
C VAL A 232 24.30 12.49 3.86
N LEU A 233 23.16 12.03 4.37
CA LEU A 233 22.28 12.86 5.20
C LEU A 233 22.96 13.28 6.52
N ASN A 234 23.67 12.37 7.17
CA ASN A 234 24.41 12.66 8.39
C ASN A 234 25.55 13.65 8.14
N TYR A 235 26.24 13.54 7.00
CA TYR A 235 27.27 14.49 6.61
C TYR A 235 26.69 15.91 6.45
N VAL A 236 25.57 16.07 5.75
CA VAL A 236 24.89 17.38 5.58
C VAL A 236 24.41 17.93 6.91
N TRP A 237 23.98 17.05 7.81
CA TRP A 237 23.50 17.44 9.14
C TRP A 237 24.61 18.00 10.02
N ILE A 238 25.83 17.44 9.95
CA ILE A 238 26.99 17.87 10.74
C ILE A 238 27.70 19.05 10.07
N HIS A 239 27.90 18.99 8.76
CA HIS A 239 28.62 19.98 7.96
C HIS A 239 27.64 20.92 7.25
N GLU A 240 26.93 21.74 8.04
CA GLU A 240 25.90 22.65 7.55
C GLU A 240 26.50 23.77 6.70
N SER A 241 26.38 23.69 5.36
CA SER A 241 26.86 24.75 4.48
C SER A 241 25.87 25.93 4.38
N LEU A 242 24.56 25.66 4.52
CA LEU A 242 23.47 26.64 4.49
C LEU A 242 22.85 26.88 5.88
N LYS A 243 23.56 26.53 6.96
CA LYS A 243 23.07 26.62 8.35
C LYS A 243 21.74 25.88 8.53
N ILE A 244 20.72 26.54 9.09
CA ILE A 244 19.40 25.97 9.37
C ILE A 244 18.73 25.34 8.14
N TYR A 245 18.98 25.87 6.93
CA TYR A 245 18.37 25.33 5.71
C TYR A 245 18.90 23.93 5.38
N SER A 246 20.15 23.62 5.70
CA SER A 246 20.70 22.26 5.53
C SER A 246 19.93 21.24 6.38
N LYS A 247 19.59 21.60 7.63
CA LYS A 247 18.77 20.76 8.52
C LYS A 247 17.33 20.59 8.02
N VAL A 248 16.72 21.67 7.52
CA VAL A 248 15.37 21.61 6.93
C VAL A 248 15.36 20.68 5.72
N ILE A 249 16.37 20.79 4.84
CA ILE A 249 16.51 19.93 3.66
C ILE A 249 16.64 18.47 4.07
N VAL A 250 17.52 18.14 5.03
CA VAL A 250 17.64 16.77 5.56
C VAL A 250 16.29 16.25 6.08
N GLY A 251 15.55 17.08 6.82
CA GLY A 251 14.20 16.75 7.30
C GLY A 251 13.22 16.45 6.15
N ILE A 252 13.21 17.27 5.11
CA ILE A 252 12.36 17.07 3.92
C ILE A 252 12.74 15.77 3.19
N VAL A 253 14.02 15.50 3.00
CA VAL A 253 14.50 14.28 2.33
C VAL A 253 14.12 13.04 3.14
N ALA A 254 14.36 13.05 4.45
CA ALA A 254 13.99 11.94 5.34
C ALA A 254 12.47 11.68 5.35
N PHE A 255 11.67 12.75 5.44
CA PHE A 255 10.21 12.65 5.35
C PHE A 255 9.75 12.11 4.00
N SER A 256 10.40 12.55 2.90
CA SER A 256 10.10 12.07 1.55
C SER A 256 10.45 10.60 1.37
N MET A 257 11.56 10.12 1.94
CA MET A 257 11.92 8.69 1.95
C MET A 257 10.90 7.85 2.71
N LEU A 258 10.47 8.30 3.89
CA LEU A 258 9.45 7.62 4.68
C LEU A 258 8.11 7.58 3.92
N SER A 259 7.68 8.72 3.41
CA SER A 259 6.43 8.84 2.64
C SER A 259 6.45 7.99 1.37
N SER A 260 7.59 7.93 0.67
CA SER A 260 7.79 7.08 -0.51
C SER A 260 7.70 5.59 -0.17
N THR A 261 8.25 5.19 0.98
CA THR A 261 8.17 3.81 1.46
C THR A 261 6.72 3.44 1.79
N VAL A 262 6.01 4.31 2.51
CA VAL A 262 4.58 4.12 2.82
C VAL A 262 3.75 4.07 1.54
N PHE A 263 4.01 4.96 0.58
CA PHE A 263 3.34 4.99 -0.71
C PHE A 263 3.57 3.69 -1.50
N PHE A 264 4.80 3.17 -1.52
CA PHE A 264 5.11 1.88 -2.15
C PHE A 264 4.36 0.72 -1.49
N LEU A 265 4.32 0.67 -0.16
CA LEU A 265 3.57 -0.36 0.57
C LEU A 265 2.08 -0.32 0.21
N ILE A 266 1.48 0.87 0.17
CA ILE A 266 0.06 1.05 -0.16
C ILE A 266 -0.21 0.67 -1.63
N THR A 267 0.67 1.04 -2.56
CA THR A 267 0.42 0.81 -4.00
C THR A 267 0.77 -0.59 -4.50
N ARG A 268 1.51 -1.38 -3.72
CA ARG A 268 2.01 -2.70 -4.15
C ARG A 268 1.53 -3.86 -3.29
N LEU A 269 1.26 -3.65 -2.00
CA LEU A 269 0.80 -4.72 -1.13
C LEU A 269 -0.72 -4.88 -1.19
N PRO A 270 -1.24 -6.08 -0.86
CA PRO A 270 -2.66 -6.27 -0.65
C PRO A 270 -3.18 -5.34 0.46
N ILE A 271 -4.19 -4.53 0.14
CA ILE A 271 -4.87 -3.66 1.09
C ILE A 271 -6.20 -4.32 1.48
N PRO A 272 -6.67 -4.15 2.73
CA PRO A 272 -7.99 -4.59 3.12
C PRO A 272 -9.08 -3.81 2.37
N TYR A 273 -9.84 -4.50 1.52
CA TYR A 273 -11.06 -4.00 0.89
C TYR A 273 -12.27 -4.68 1.50
N ARG A 274 -13.34 -3.91 1.70
CA ARG A 274 -14.61 -4.48 2.15
C ARG A 274 -15.42 -4.89 0.94
N ASP A 275 -15.71 -6.17 0.83
CA ASP A 275 -16.51 -6.71 -0.23
C ASP A 275 -17.99 -6.38 0.02
N TYR A 276 -18.56 -5.58 -0.88
CA TYR A 276 -19.98 -5.18 -0.86
C TYR A 276 -20.78 -5.84 -1.99
N THR A 277 -20.24 -6.86 -2.65
CA THR A 277 -20.91 -7.57 -3.76
C THR A 277 -22.28 -8.10 -3.32
N SER A 278 -22.40 -8.63 -2.11
CA SER A 278 -23.68 -9.09 -1.54
C SER A 278 -24.73 -7.97 -1.49
N ASN A 279 -24.33 -6.76 -1.13
CA ASN A 279 -25.22 -5.60 -1.09
C ASN A 279 -25.64 -5.14 -2.48
N GLN A 280 -24.72 -5.15 -3.45
CA GLN A 280 -25.02 -4.81 -4.83
C GLN A 280 -26.00 -5.82 -5.43
N VAL A 281 -25.78 -7.12 -5.20
CA VAL A 281 -26.70 -8.18 -5.64
C VAL A 281 -28.09 -7.98 -5.05
N ILE A 282 -28.19 -7.68 -3.75
CA ILE A 282 -29.47 -7.37 -3.10
C ILE A 282 -30.13 -6.15 -3.76
N GLN A 283 -29.41 -5.07 -4.04
CA GLN A 283 -29.97 -3.88 -4.69
C GLN A 283 -30.50 -4.17 -6.10
N VAL A 284 -29.78 -4.98 -6.88
CA VAL A 284 -30.23 -5.41 -8.21
C VAL A 284 -31.51 -6.26 -8.09
N PHE A 285 -31.55 -7.19 -7.14
CA PHE A 285 -32.76 -7.96 -6.89
C PHE A 285 -33.91 -7.11 -6.34
N GLU A 286 -33.67 -6.05 -5.57
CA GLU A 286 -34.76 -5.14 -5.17
C GLU A 286 -35.44 -4.48 -6.37
N GLN A 287 -34.68 -4.18 -7.42
CA GLN A 287 -35.21 -3.57 -8.63
C GLN A 287 -35.92 -4.58 -9.53
N LEU A 288 -35.46 -5.83 -9.58
CA LEU A 288 -35.99 -6.87 -10.48
C LEU A 288 -37.03 -7.80 -9.83
N ARG A 289 -36.76 -8.28 -8.60
CA ARG A 289 -37.55 -9.25 -7.83
C ARG A 289 -37.46 -9.01 -6.31
N PRO A 290 -38.32 -8.15 -5.75
CA PRO A 290 -38.23 -7.71 -4.35
C PRO A 290 -38.52 -8.82 -3.33
N ASP A 291 -39.28 -9.84 -3.71
CA ASP A 291 -39.56 -11.04 -2.91
C ASP A 291 -38.29 -11.85 -2.64
N ILE A 292 -37.47 -12.08 -3.66
CA ILE A 292 -36.17 -12.76 -3.53
C ILE A 292 -35.18 -11.89 -2.75
N ALA A 293 -35.17 -10.58 -2.99
CA ALA A 293 -34.31 -9.66 -2.22
C ALA A 293 -34.62 -9.70 -0.72
N ALA A 294 -35.90 -9.77 -0.34
CA ALA A 294 -36.32 -9.91 1.05
C ALA A 294 -35.86 -11.25 1.65
N GLN A 295 -35.94 -12.35 0.89
CA GLN A 295 -35.44 -13.65 1.32
C GLN A 295 -33.92 -13.63 1.56
N ILE A 296 -33.14 -13.13 0.59
CA ILE A 296 -31.68 -13.03 0.70
C ILE A 296 -31.27 -12.12 1.88
N ARG A 297 -31.98 -11.00 2.08
CA ARG A 297 -31.77 -10.16 3.27
C ARG A 297 -32.03 -10.92 4.55
N SER A 298 -33.11 -11.69 4.62
CA SER A 298 -33.42 -12.47 5.80
C SER A 298 -32.37 -13.55 6.06
N GLU A 299 -31.83 -14.19 5.02
CA GLU A 299 -30.80 -15.22 5.18
C GLU A 299 -29.44 -14.62 5.60
N ILE A 300 -29.00 -13.54 4.96
CA ILE A 300 -27.69 -12.93 5.22
C ILE A 300 -27.69 -12.09 6.51
N TYR A 301 -28.77 -11.34 6.77
CA TYR A 301 -28.82 -10.36 7.85
C TYR A 301 -29.62 -10.81 9.09
N ALA A 302 -30.51 -11.82 9.03
CA ALA A 302 -31.34 -12.12 10.20
C ALA A 302 -30.52 -12.64 11.39
N GLU A 303 -29.53 -13.50 11.15
CA GLU A 303 -28.70 -14.00 12.24
C GLU A 303 -27.80 -12.88 12.81
N PHE A 304 -27.24 -12.05 11.94
CA PHE A 304 -26.45 -10.88 12.32
C PHE A 304 -27.26 -9.90 13.17
N LEU A 305 -28.45 -9.48 12.69
CA LEU A 305 -29.31 -8.53 13.36
C LEU A 305 -29.80 -9.06 14.71
N ARG A 306 -30.17 -10.36 14.79
CA ARG A 306 -30.56 -10.99 16.05
C ARG A 306 -29.44 -10.96 17.08
N GLN A 307 -28.23 -11.36 16.69
CA GLN A 307 -27.09 -11.38 17.60
C GLN A 307 -26.64 -9.97 18.01
N GLU A 308 -26.68 -8.99 17.10
CA GLU A 308 -26.35 -7.59 17.40
C GLU A 308 -27.38 -6.98 18.36
N GLN A 309 -28.67 -7.24 18.12
CA GLN A 309 -29.74 -6.79 19.01
C GLN A 309 -29.62 -7.41 20.40
N GLN A 310 -29.39 -8.73 20.51
CA GLN A 310 -29.17 -9.40 21.81
C GLN A 310 -27.96 -8.84 22.57
N ASP A 311 -26.85 -8.61 21.88
CA ASP A 311 -25.64 -8.06 22.54
C ASP A 311 -25.87 -6.61 22.97
N ARG A 312 -26.60 -5.83 22.17
CA ARG A 312 -27.02 -4.45 22.50
C ARG A 312 -27.95 -4.42 23.70
N ASP A 313 -28.96 -5.28 23.74
CA ASP A 313 -29.90 -5.39 24.86
C ASP A 313 -29.15 -5.76 26.15
N SER A 314 -28.18 -6.68 26.07
CA SER A 314 -27.31 -7.03 27.22
C SER A 314 -26.43 -5.87 27.70
N MET A 315 -26.03 -4.97 26.79
CA MET A 315 -25.26 -3.77 27.13
C MET A 315 -26.12 -2.65 27.73
N VAL A 316 -27.40 -2.57 27.34
CA VAL A 316 -28.39 -1.67 27.94
C VAL A 316 -28.76 -2.16 29.34
N GLU A 317 -29.03 -3.45 29.51
CA GLU A 317 -29.34 -4.07 30.82
C GLU A 317 -28.22 -3.85 31.83
N LYS A 318 -26.96 -3.94 31.40
CA LYS A 318 -25.77 -3.69 32.24
C LYS A 318 -25.45 -2.21 32.45
N GLY A 319 -26.24 -1.28 31.89
CA GLY A 319 -26.05 0.17 32.03
C GLY A 319 -24.88 0.76 31.23
N TYR A 320 -24.31 0.01 30.29
CA TYR A 320 -23.20 0.47 29.46
C TYR A 320 -23.68 1.33 28.27
N LEU A 321 -24.86 1.04 27.74
CA LEU A 321 -25.52 1.79 26.66
C LEU A 321 -26.86 2.39 27.15
N LYS A 322 -27.29 3.49 26.53
CA LYS A 322 -28.64 4.01 26.72
C LYS A 322 -29.63 3.25 25.83
N PRO A 323 -30.87 2.98 26.28
CA PRO A 323 -31.92 2.49 25.40
C PRO A 323 -32.17 3.52 24.29
N ASN A 324 -32.38 3.05 23.05
CA ASN A 324 -32.79 3.93 21.93
C ASN A 324 -34.31 4.05 21.90
#